data_AF-A0A7V7CXD8-F1
#
_entry.id   AF-A0A7V7CXD8-F1
#
_cell.length_a   1.000
_cell.length_b   1.000
_cell.length_c   1.000
_cell.angle_alpha   90.00
_cell.angle_beta   90.00
_cell.angle_gamma   90.00
#
_symmetry.space_group_name_H-M   'P 1'
#
loop_
_entity.id
_entity.type
_entity.pdbx_description
1 polymer ?
#
loop_
_entity_poly.entity_id
_entity_poly.type
_entity_poly.pdbx_seq_one_letter_code
_entity_poly.pdbx_strand_id
1 'polypeptide(L)'
;MGRVVMTDDGIHFDGKSKDLRPLGGAESAFAELAEALARRGHEVLAFCRCDQPLVWQGVSWTPLGDATTVPREADLYIANRSNHLIGLCPAARRRLFWIHNPAGYLLKARYLWPLWRYR
;
A
#
# COMPACT_ATOMS: atom_id res chain seq x y z
N MET A 1 8.44 -17.12 3.42
CA MET A 1 8.89 -15.73 3.61
C MET A 1 8.94 -15.07 2.24
N GLY A 2 8.45 -13.85 2.09
CA GLY A 2 8.43 -13.12 0.82
C GLY A 2 8.27 -11.62 1.06
N ARG A 3 8.64 -10.80 0.08
CA ARG A 3 8.58 -9.33 0.16
C ARG A 3 7.20 -8.82 -0.27
N VAL A 4 6.54 -8.12 0.64
CA VAL A 4 5.27 -7.42 0.39
C VAL A 4 5.53 -5.92 0.38
N VAL A 5 5.15 -5.26 -0.72
CA VAL A 5 5.15 -3.80 -0.83
C VAL A 5 3.69 -3.32 -0.80
N MET A 6 3.39 -2.35 0.04
CA MET A 6 2.06 -1.76 0.17
C MET A 6 2.15 -0.24 -0.02
N THR A 7 1.23 0.36 -0.76
CA THR A 7 1.18 1.81 -0.98
C THR A 7 -0.19 2.38 -0.67
N ASP A 8 -0.22 3.54 -0.03
CA ASP A 8 -1.43 4.33 0.24
C ASP A 8 -1.12 5.82 0.16
N ASP A 9 -1.93 6.61 -0.55
CA ASP A 9 -1.77 8.06 -0.67
C ASP A 9 -2.92 8.83 0.01
N GLY A 10 -3.61 8.20 0.95
CA GLY A 10 -4.75 8.73 1.68
C GLY A 10 -4.38 9.85 2.66
N ILE A 11 -4.96 9.83 3.85
CA ILE A 11 -4.61 10.83 4.87
C ILE A 11 -3.19 10.61 5.38
N HIS A 12 -2.70 11.55 6.18
CA HIS A 12 -1.44 11.37 6.88
C HIS A 12 -1.58 10.30 7.96
N PHE A 13 -0.72 9.27 7.95
CA PHE A 13 -0.66 8.22 8.97
C PHE A 13 0.63 7.40 8.85
N ASP A 14 0.89 6.60 9.88
CA ASP A 14 1.95 5.60 9.96
C ASP A 14 1.51 4.43 10.86
N GLY A 15 2.42 3.48 11.13
CA GLY A 15 2.13 2.34 11.99
C GLY A 15 1.74 2.69 13.43
N LYS A 16 2.20 3.83 13.97
CA LYS A 16 1.87 4.26 15.34
C LYS A 16 0.54 4.98 15.42
N SER A 17 0.08 5.54 14.30
CA SER A 17 -1.09 6.42 14.24
C SER A 17 -2.35 5.78 14.81
N LYS A 18 -2.52 4.47 14.63
CA LYS A 18 -3.65 3.69 15.17
C LYS A 18 -3.68 3.62 16.71
N ASP A 19 -2.52 3.69 17.35
CA ASP A 19 -2.37 3.61 18.80
C ASP A 19 -2.52 5.00 19.46
N LEU A 20 -2.34 6.07 18.68
CA LEU A 20 -2.33 7.45 19.16
C LEU A 20 -3.64 8.19 18.89
N ARG A 21 -4.37 7.82 17.82
CA ARG A 21 -5.61 8.50 17.43
C ARG A 21 -6.51 7.62 16.56
N PRO A 22 -7.81 7.95 16.45
CA PRO A 22 -8.69 7.31 15.48
C PRO A 22 -8.19 7.49 14.04
N LEU A 23 -8.29 6.42 13.26
CA LEU A 23 -8.08 6.38 11.82
C LEU A 23 -9.39 6.04 11.09
N GLY A 24 -9.45 6.35 9.80
CA GLY A 24 -10.52 5.87 8.94
C GLY A 24 -10.40 4.37 8.72
N GLY A 25 -11.52 3.72 8.35
CA GLY A 25 -11.57 2.25 8.21
C GLY A 25 -10.60 1.70 7.16
N ALA A 26 -10.34 2.45 6.08
CA ALA A 26 -9.39 2.04 5.04
C ALA A 26 -7.94 2.09 5.54
N GLU A 27 -7.58 3.14 6.28
CA GLU A 27 -6.25 3.33 6.85
C GLU A 27 -5.99 2.32 7.98
N SER A 28 -6.99 2.07 8.83
CA SER A 28 -6.92 1.00 9.85
C SER A 28 -6.73 -0.36 9.19
N ALA A 29 -7.53 -0.70 8.17
CA ALA A 29 -7.41 -1.99 7.48
C ALA A 29 -6.04 -2.15 6.80
N PHE A 30 -5.50 -1.08 6.21
CA PHE A 30 -4.17 -1.06 5.62
C PHE A 30 -3.08 -1.38 6.65
N ALA A 31 -3.11 -0.70 7.81
CA ALA A 31 -2.13 -0.92 8.86
C ALA A 31 -2.25 -2.32 9.49
N GLU A 32 -3.46 -2.76 9.81
CA GLU A 32 -3.71 -4.10 10.37
C GLU A 32 -3.25 -5.21 9.42
N LEU A 33 -3.50 -5.07 8.11
CA LEU A 33 -3.02 -6.04 7.12
C LEU A 33 -1.49 -6.06 7.05
N ALA A 34 -0.84 -4.91 7.02
CA ALA A 34 0.61 -4.81 6.98
C ALA A 34 1.25 -5.52 8.18
N GLU A 35 0.74 -5.25 9.38
CA GLU A 35 1.22 -5.88 10.62
C GLU A 35 0.91 -7.37 10.67
N ALA A 36 -0.26 -7.81 10.19
CA ALA A 36 -0.60 -9.23 10.11
C ALA A 36 0.35 -9.99 9.17
N LEU A 37 0.72 -9.40 8.03
CA LEU A 37 1.70 -9.98 7.11
C LEU A 37 3.09 -10.04 7.74
N ALA A 38 3.53 -8.99 8.42
CA ALA A 38 4.80 -8.97 9.14
C ALA A 38 4.86 -10.06 10.23
N ARG A 39 3.78 -10.19 11.04
CA ARG A 39 3.65 -11.25 12.06
C ARG A 39 3.68 -12.67 11.48
N ARG A 40 3.32 -12.85 10.21
CA ARG A 40 3.43 -14.14 9.50
C ARG A 40 4.84 -14.40 8.94
N GLY A 41 5.80 -13.50 9.17
CA GLY A 41 7.19 -13.62 8.72
C GLY A 41 7.41 -13.16 7.29
N HIS A 42 6.64 -12.17 6.80
CA HIS A 42 6.93 -11.49 5.54
C HIS A 42 7.75 -10.22 5.79
N GLU A 43 8.61 -9.85 4.83
CA GLU A 43 9.20 -8.51 4.81
C GLU A 43 8.13 -7.56 4.26
N VAL A 44 7.65 -6.62 5.09
CA VAL A 44 6.59 -5.69 4.71
C VAL A 44 7.13 -4.27 4.64
N LEU A 45 7.02 -3.67 3.46
CA LEU A 45 7.40 -2.28 3.18
C LEU A 45 6.13 -1.49 2.87
N ALA A 46 5.73 -0.60 3.77
CA ALA A 46 4.55 0.25 3.66
C ALA A 46 4.96 1.67 3.28
N PHE A 47 4.47 2.15 2.15
CA PHE A 47 4.69 3.51 1.66
C PHE A 47 3.41 4.30 1.79
N CYS A 48 3.39 5.28 2.69
CA CYS A 48 2.22 6.09 2.95
C CYS A 48 2.59 7.53 3.26
N ARG A 49 1.61 8.42 3.47
CA ARG A 49 1.89 9.79 3.91
C ARG A 49 2.28 9.81 5.39
N CYS A 50 3.44 9.26 5.75
CA CYS A 50 4.05 9.44 7.05
C CYS A 50 5.12 10.54 7.00
N ASP A 51 5.45 11.15 8.16
CA ASP A 51 6.43 12.24 8.23
C ASP A 51 7.86 11.77 8.02
N GLN A 52 8.18 10.59 8.54
CA GLN A 52 9.53 10.07 8.57
C GLN A 52 9.53 8.54 8.52
N PRO A 53 10.59 7.93 7.98
CA PRO A 53 10.75 6.48 8.02
C PRO A 53 10.74 5.95 9.45
N LEU A 54 10.05 4.84 9.68
CA LEU A 54 10.07 4.15 10.98
C LEU A 54 9.76 2.66 10.81
N VAL A 55 10.27 1.85 11.74
CA VAL A 55 9.89 0.44 11.84
C VAL A 55 8.92 0.30 13.01
N TRP A 56 7.75 -0.27 12.75
CA TRP A 56 6.72 -0.50 13.77
C TRP A 56 6.01 -1.82 13.51
N GLN A 57 5.88 -2.64 14.57
CA GLN A 57 5.17 -3.92 14.50
C GLN A 57 5.66 -4.84 13.37
N GLY A 58 6.97 -4.80 13.08
CA GLY A 58 7.62 -5.60 12.03
C GLY A 58 7.46 -5.06 10.61
N VAL A 59 6.83 -3.89 10.43
CA VAL A 59 6.63 -3.23 9.14
C VAL A 59 7.59 -2.04 9.02
N SER A 60 8.24 -1.90 7.87
CA SER A 60 9.02 -0.70 7.52
C SER A 60 8.10 0.32 6.83
N TRP A 61 7.82 1.41 7.52
CA TRP A 61 7.01 2.52 7.03
C TRP A 61 7.91 3.59 6.45
N THR A 62 7.63 4.04 5.23
CA THR A 62 8.43 5.04 4.52
C THR A 62 7.50 6.09 3.91
N PRO A 63 7.88 7.39 3.95
CA PRO A 63 7.10 8.41 3.28
C PRO A 63 6.92 8.09 1.80
N LEU A 64 5.67 8.12 1.33
CA LEU A 64 5.32 8.07 -0.07
C LEU A 64 5.64 9.44 -0.67
N GLY A 65 6.93 9.63 -0.99
CA GLY A 65 7.44 10.81 -1.69
C GLY A 65 7.08 10.73 -3.17
N ASP A 66 8.09 10.50 -4.01
CA ASP A 66 7.88 10.23 -5.43
C ASP A 66 7.81 8.72 -5.73
N ALA A 67 7.44 8.40 -6.97
CA ALA A 67 7.35 7.01 -7.45
C ALA A 67 8.66 6.23 -7.35
N THR A 68 9.82 6.90 -7.23
CA THR A 68 11.14 6.24 -7.20
C THR A 68 11.48 5.65 -5.84
N THR A 69 10.77 6.09 -4.79
CA THR A 69 10.95 5.60 -3.43
C THR A 69 10.41 4.18 -3.26
N VAL A 70 9.45 3.78 -4.09
CA VAL A 70 8.85 2.43 -4.06
C VAL A 70 9.76 1.44 -4.79
N PRO A 71 10.09 0.27 -4.19
CA PRO A 71 10.87 -0.76 -4.85
C PRO A 71 10.24 -1.19 -6.17
N ARG A 72 11.08 -1.52 -7.15
CA ARG A 72 10.59 -2.00 -8.44
C ARG A 72 10.03 -3.42 -8.38
N GLU A 73 10.53 -4.24 -7.46
CA GLU A 73 10.26 -5.67 -7.34
C GLU A 73 9.70 -6.04 -5.97
N ALA A 74 8.74 -6.96 -5.97
CA ALA A 74 8.13 -7.56 -4.78
C ALA A 74 7.54 -8.93 -5.14
N ASP A 75 7.41 -9.83 -4.17
CA ASP A 75 6.61 -11.04 -4.36
C ASP A 75 5.12 -10.70 -4.44
N LEU A 76 4.70 -9.72 -3.63
CA LEU A 76 3.35 -9.18 -3.63
C LEU A 76 3.36 -7.65 -3.54
N TYR A 77 2.66 -6.98 -4.44
CA TYR A 77 2.41 -5.55 -4.38
C TYR A 77 0.93 -5.25 -4.15
N ILE A 78 0.62 -4.39 -3.18
CA ILE A 78 -0.74 -3.96 -2.84
C ILE A 78 -0.84 -2.45 -3.00
N ALA A 79 -1.55 -2.00 -4.03
CA ALA A 79 -1.91 -0.59 -4.22
C ALA A 79 -3.28 -0.33 -3.58
N ASN A 80 -3.34 0.48 -2.52
CA ASN A 80 -4.58 0.77 -1.82
C ASN A 80 -5.31 1.96 -2.45
N ARG A 81 -6.60 1.81 -2.73
CA ARG A 81 -7.60 2.83 -3.14
C ARG A 81 -7.35 3.59 -4.46
N SER A 82 -6.12 4.02 -4.73
CA SER A 82 -5.78 5.00 -5.74
C SER A 82 -5.12 4.41 -6.99
N ASN A 83 -5.63 4.78 -8.16
CA ASN A 83 -5.20 4.19 -9.43
C ASN A 83 -3.78 4.59 -9.87
N HIS A 84 -3.29 5.76 -9.46
CA HIS A 84 -1.92 6.18 -9.75
C HIS A 84 -0.88 5.33 -9.00
N LEU A 85 -1.29 4.64 -7.93
CA LEU A 85 -0.42 3.72 -7.20
C LEU A 85 -0.22 2.39 -7.93
N ILE A 86 -1.13 1.99 -8.81
CA ILE A 86 -1.13 0.64 -9.45
C ILE A 86 0.22 0.30 -10.10
N GLY A 87 0.91 1.30 -10.66
CA GLY A 87 2.16 1.11 -11.39
C GLY A 87 3.46 1.30 -10.60
N LEU A 88 3.43 1.63 -9.31
CA LEU A 88 4.65 2.07 -8.60
C LEU A 88 5.68 0.96 -8.33
N CYS A 89 5.24 -0.30 -8.24
CA CYS A 89 6.14 -1.45 -8.15
C CYS A 89 6.04 -2.28 -9.45
N PRO A 90 6.62 -1.84 -10.58
CA PRO A 90 6.31 -2.35 -11.91
C PRO A 90 6.62 -3.84 -12.12
N ALA A 91 7.65 -4.37 -11.49
CA ALA A 91 8.13 -5.76 -11.64
C ALA A 91 7.67 -6.68 -10.48
N ALA A 92 6.57 -6.35 -9.81
CA ALA A 92 5.98 -7.23 -8.80
C ALA A 92 5.50 -8.56 -9.42
N ARG A 93 5.78 -9.69 -8.74
CA ARG A 93 5.37 -11.04 -9.19
C ARG A 93 3.85 -11.23 -9.13
N ARG A 94 3.22 -10.62 -8.12
CA ARG A 94 1.77 -10.55 -7.94
C ARG A 94 1.38 -9.13 -7.56
N ARG A 95 0.21 -8.68 -8.02
CA ARG A 95 -0.32 -7.35 -7.73
C ARG A 95 -1.78 -7.43 -7.31
N LEU A 96 -2.14 -6.69 -6.27
CA LEU A 96 -3.52 -6.40 -5.88
C LEU A 96 -3.76 -4.90 -5.95
N PHE A 97 -4.87 -4.51 -6.56
CA PHE A 97 -5.44 -3.19 -6.38
C PHE A 97 -6.59 -3.31 -5.39
N TRP A 98 -6.38 -2.81 -4.17
CA TRP A 98 -7.31 -3.00 -3.06
C TRP A 98 -8.24 -1.81 -2.93
N ILE A 99 -9.54 -2.05 -3.16
CA ILE A 99 -10.59 -1.03 -3.06
C ILE A 99 -11.52 -1.33 -1.90
N HIS A 100 -12.04 -0.27 -1.27
CA HIS A 100 -12.96 -0.35 -0.12
C HIS A 100 -14.38 0.06 -0.48
N ASN A 101 -14.58 0.58 -1.69
CA ASN A 101 -15.85 1.08 -2.22
C ASN A 101 -16.33 0.19 -3.38
N PRO A 102 -17.63 0.20 -3.71
CA PRO A 102 -18.13 -0.47 -4.91
C PRO A 102 -17.36 -0.06 -6.17
N ALA A 103 -16.97 -1.05 -6.97
CA ALA A 103 -16.07 -0.89 -8.11
C ALA A 103 -16.65 -0.09 -9.30
N GLY A 104 -17.88 0.42 -9.20
CA GLY A 104 -18.56 1.10 -10.32
C GLY A 104 -17.78 2.29 -10.89
N TYR A 105 -17.03 3.02 -10.06
CA TYR A 105 -16.20 4.12 -10.53
C TYR A 105 -15.04 3.67 -11.43
N LEU A 106 -14.59 2.41 -11.30
CA LEU A 106 -13.48 1.86 -12.07
C LEU A 106 -13.82 1.65 -13.54
N LEU A 107 -15.09 1.69 -13.93
CA LEU A 107 -15.52 1.54 -15.33
C LEU A 107 -15.08 2.71 -16.23
N LYS A 108 -14.61 3.83 -15.65
CA LYS A 108 -14.06 4.93 -16.46
C LYS A 108 -12.66 4.55 -16.96
N ALA A 109 -12.38 4.86 -18.23
CA ALA A 109 -11.12 4.50 -18.91
C ALA A 109 -9.85 4.84 -18.11
N ARG A 110 -9.83 5.99 -17.42
CA ARG A 110 -8.70 6.43 -16.58
C ARG A 110 -8.34 5.48 -15.43
N TYR A 111 -9.27 4.63 -15.01
CA TYR A 111 -9.06 3.61 -13.98
C TYR A 111 -8.81 2.23 -14.60
N LEU A 112 -9.46 1.90 -15.71
CA LEU A 112 -9.24 0.64 -16.43
C LEU A 112 -7.85 0.55 -17.06
N TRP A 113 -7.30 1.66 -17.57
CA TRP A 113 -6.02 1.65 -18.26
C TRP A 113 -4.85 1.16 -17.39
N PRO A 114 -4.62 1.70 -16.16
CA PRO A 114 -3.61 1.15 -15.27
C PRO A 114 -3.85 -0.32 -14.93
N LEU A 115 -5.11 -0.71 -14.68
CA LEU A 115 -5.45 -2.10 -14.37
C LEU A 115 -5.11 -3.05 -15.51
N TRP A 116 -5.36 -2.65 -16.76
CA TRP A 116 -5.02 -3.44 -17.94
C TRP A 116 -3.51 -3.50 -18.20
N ARG A 117 -2.79 -2.39 -18.00
CA ARG A 117 -1.34 -2.30 -18.20
C ARG A 117 -0.54 -3.14 -17.19
N TYR A 118 -1.05 -3.29 -15.98
CA TYR A 118 -0.32 -3.88 -14.84
C TYR A 118 -0.99 -5.18 -14.32
N ARG A 119 -1.65 -5.94 -15.20
CA ARG A 119 -2.28 -7.23 -14.90
C ARG A 119 -1.27 -8.28 -14.44
#